data_AF-A0A3N1J4F2-F1
#
_entry.id   AF-A0A3N1J4F2-F1
#
_cell.length_a   1.000
_cell.length_b   1.000
_cell.length_c   1.000
_cell.angle_alpha   90.00
_cell.angle_beta   90.00
_cell.angle_gamma   90.00
#
_symmetry.space_group_name_H-M   'P 1'
#
loop_
_entity.id
_entity.type
_entity.pdbx_description
1 polymer ?
#
loop_
_entity_poly.entity_id
_entity_poly.type
_entity_poly.pdbx_seq_one_letter_code
_entity_poly.pdbx_strand_id
1 'polypeptide(L)'
;MRKPGRNPALEACQAGIAIIRQHPLFAPMWSHVYERIDHNHDRLSSKSWLSIGNDGYLWLNAKRHATPEQWARMIAQALSALGFGLIDAQAPTVRQLSVLLAMVRFCEELKIGPLPDELQSFPFLEGPGDPEAIFRQLSAEGVSELLWQWHSRYCGGAESGFHVNQVERYRQHTTDWKTLLADGLSNSVSLALEKVGGYESATPEGFKLTLAQKARRQIMTSYPLLGALAASFDIEENAQLCSQYDIAVAAIDVGIGKIWINPQAGLKMPEMIFVFAHELLHAGLNHASRRRGRDAELWNVACDFIINDWLVEMQIGTPPSIGMLYDAKFSGMSAEEIYDSLAQNMRQARKLITLRGRAGGDIIGTDSDAGFTDAEAYCRRALYQGMDRCLYGTGRGTLPAGLIEEIRSLAQPPVPWDVRLAEWFDEHFPLPEMRRSWARPSRRQSATPDIPRPATIKPPEEERSSRVFGVILDTSGSMDPHLLGKALGAIASYSLAREVFAVRFICCDAKAYDRGWVMPEQLLDNFTLQGRGGTILQPGVELLNQLALKGDFPRNGPVLIITDGYCEDKVLVSMEHAWLLPQGRSLPFVPRGAVFTLS
;
A
#
# COMPACT_ATOMS: atom_id res chain seq x y z
N MET A 1 35.43 10.58 -55.28
CA MET A 1 34.87 10.12 -54.00
C MET A 1 33.39 9.82 -54.20
N ARG A 2 32.98 8.54 -54.14
CA ARG A 2 31.55 8.16 -54.16
C ARG A 2 30.93 8.66 -52.85
N LYS A 3 29.79 9.36 -52.92
CA LYS A 3 28.97 9.66 -51.73
C LYS A 3 28.72 8.35 -50.98
N PRO A 4 28.87 8.29 -49.64
CA PRO A 4 28.55 7.08 -48.89
C PRO A 4 27.10 6.72 -49.21
N GLY A 5 26.89 5.52 -49.74
CA GLY A 5 25.57 5.04 -50.13
C GLY A 5 24.67 5.02 -48.90
N ARG A 6 23.56 5.74 -48.97
CA ARG A 6 22.49 5.72 -47.97
C ARG A 6 22.09 4.25 -47.73
N ASN A 7 22.21 3.75 -46.50
CA ASN A 7 21.77 2.42 -46.13
C ASN A 7 20.43 2.52 -45.37
N PRO A 8 19.28 2.46 -46.07
CA PRO A 8 17.98 2.69 -45.45
C PRO A 8 17.62 1.67 -44.37
N ALA A 9 18.12 0.42 -44.46
CA ALA A 9 17.90 -0.60 -43.42
C ALA A 9 18.63 -0.24 -42.12
N LEU A 10 19.86 0.27 -42.24
CA LEU A 10 20.64 0.75 -41.09
C LEU A 10 20.01 2.01 -40.47
N GLU A 11 19.56 2.96 -41.30
CA GLU A 11 18.88 4.17 -40.83
C GLU A 11 17.59 3.81 -40.06
N ALA A 12 16.79 2.87 -40.55
CA ALA A 12 15.59 2.40 -39.87
C ALA A 12 15.90 1.69 -38.54
N CYS A 13 16.95 0.86 -38.50
CA CYS A 13 17.42 0.22 -37.27
C CYS A 13 17.86 1.26 -36.22
N GLN A 14 18.61 2.29 -36.64
CA GLN A 14 19.04 3.37 -35.76
C GLN A 14 17.86 4.21 -35.24
N ALA A 15 16.86 4.46 -36.09
CA ALA A 15 15.64 5.13 -35.67
C ALA A 15 14.84 4.29 -34.65
N GLY A 16 14.78 2.96 -34.83
CA GLY A 16 14.16 2.05 -33.85
C GLY A 16 14.88 2.03 -32.49
N ILE A 17 16.22 2.07 -32.51
CA ILE A 17 17.04 2.26 -31.30
C ILE A 17 16.69 3.58 -30.60
N ALA A 18 16.53 4.66 -31.36
CA ALA A 18 16.17 5.96 -30.79
C ALA A 18 14.81 5.95 -30.07
N ILE A 19 13.82 5.22 -30.62
CA ILE A 19 12.52 5.02 -29.97
C ILE A 19 12.71 4.35 -28.60
N ILE A 20 13.47 3.26 -28.53
CA ILE A 20 13.67 2.52 -27.27
C ILE A 20 14.47 3.33 -26.25
N ARG A 21 15.47 4.08 -26.70
CA ARG A 21 16.27 4.96 -25.84
C ARG A 21 15.44 6.04 -25.15
N GLN A 22 14.35 6.47 -25.79
CA GLN A 22 13.42 7.46 -25.24
C GLN A 22 12.21 6.82 -24.57
N HIS A 23 12.02 5.50 -24.70
CA HIS A 23 10.87 4.81 -24.16
C HIS A 23 10.96 4.73 -22.62
N PRO A 24 9.95 5.21 -21.87
CA PRO A 24 10.02 5.33 -20.41
C PRO A 24 10.34 4.01 -19.69
N LEU A 25 9.77 2.91 -20.19
CA LEU A 25 10.00 1.57 -19.66
C LEU A 25 11.44 1.06 -19.85
N PHE A 26 12.06 1.35 -20.99
CA PHE A 26 13.32 0.72 -21.38
C PHE A 26 14.52 1.66 -21.29
N ALA A 27 14.32 2.97 -21.14
CA ALA A 27 15.39 3.94 -21.02
C ALA A 27 16.38 3.64 -19.86
N PRO A 28 15.94 3.23 -18.65
CA PRO A 28 16.86 2.86 -17.57
C PRO A 28 17.72 1.63 -17.89
N MET A 29 17.16 0.67 -18.62
CA MET A 29 17.89 -0.51 -19.07
C MET A 29 18.86 -0.18 -20.20
N TRP A 30 18.42 0.66 -21.15
CA TRP A 30 19.18 1.02 -22.34
C TRP A 30 20.52 1.67 -22.01
N SER A 31 20.61 2.45 -20.93
CA SER A 31 21.87 3.07 -20.49
C SER A 31 22.96 2.07 -20.08
N HIS A 32 22.58 0.81 -19.82
CA HIS A 32 23.48 -0.26 -19.40
C HIS A 32 23.68 -1.34 -20.47
N VAL A 33 22.93 -1.28 -21.58
CA VAL A 33 23.03 -2.22 -22.69
C VAL A 33 24.16 -1.80 -23.62
N TYR A 34 24.96 -2.77 -24.07
CA TYR A 34 26.01 -2.56 -25.05
C TYR A 34 25.50 -2.96 -26.44
N GLU A 35 25.00 -2.00 -27.20
CA GLU A 35 24.50 -2.25 -28.55
C GLU A 35 25.64 -2.42 -29.57
N ARG A 36 25.49 -3.40 -30.46
CA ARG A 36 26.43 -3.69 -31.56
C ARG A 36 25.67 -4.07 -32.82
N ILE A 37 26.07 -3.48 -33.93
CA ILE A 37 25.54 -3.85 -35.25
C ILE A 37 26.46 -4.90 -35.85
N ASP A 38 25.94 -6.11 -36.09
CA ASP A 38 26.72 -7.20 -36.66
C ASP A 38 26.74 -7.11 -38.19
N HIS A 39 27.72 -6.36 -38.71
CA HIS A 39 27.87 -6.18 -40.15
C HIS A 39 28.39 -7.44 -40.88
N ASN A 40 29.14 -8.29 -40.18
CA ASN A 40 29.88 -9.41 -40.78
C ASN A 40 29.22 -10.77 -40.55
N HIS A 41 28.19 -10.84 -39.70
CA HIS A 41 27.55 -12.10 -39.27
C HIS A 41 28.48 -12.98 -38.43
N ASP A 42 29.32 -12.35 -37.61
CA ASP A 42 30.25 -13.03 -36.71
C ASP A 42 29.51 -13.60 -35.48
N ARG A 43 28.37 -13.00 -35.09
CA ARG A 43 27.57 -13.37 -33.91
C ARG A 43 26.14 -13.75 -34.27
N LEU A 44 25.57 -13.13 -35.31
CA LEU A 44 24.22 -13.39 -35.80
C LEU A 44 24.27 -14.05 -37.17
N SER A 45 23.41 -15.05 -37.41
CA SER A 45 23.20 -15.54 -38.77
C SER A 45 22.65 -14.43 -39.67
N SER A 46 22.87 -14.54 -40.99
CA SER A 46 22.39 -13.56 -41.97
C SER A 46 20.86 -13.38 -41.98
N LYS A 47 20.13 -14.34 -41.42
CA LYS A 47 18.66 -14.35 -41.32
C LYS A 47 18.14 -13.95 -39.93
N SER A 48 18.98 -13.95 -38.90
CA SER A 48 18.55 -13.61 -37.53
C SER A 48 18.23 -12.13 -37.42
N TRP A 49 17.30 -11.76 -36.54
CA TRP A 49 16.97 -10.36 -36.27
C TRP A 49 17.91 -9.72 -35.25
N LEU A 50 18.08 -10.36 -34.09
CA LEU A 50 18.90 -9.88 -32.99
C LEU A 50 19.30 -11.01 -32.05
N SER A 51 20.26 -10.73 -31.16
CA SER A 51 20.52 -11.55 -29.99
C SER A 51 20.93 -10.73 -28.79
N ILE A 52 20.46 -11.11 -27.60
CA ILE A 52 20.79 -10.43 -26.34
C ILE A 52 21.38 -11.40 -25.32
N GLY A 53 22.40 -10.90 -24.61
CA GLY A 53 23.09 -11.61 -23.54
C GLY A 53 22.59 -11.22 -22.16
N ASN A 54 22.74 -12.13 -21.18
CA ASN A 54 22.50 -11.81 -19.76
C ASN A 54 23.46 -10.75 -19.19
N ASP A 55 24.56 -10.47 -19.89
CA ASP A 55 25.55 -9.44 -19.63
C ASP A 55 25.22 -8.09 -20.29
N GLY A 56 24.09 -7.99 -21.00
CA GLY A 56 23.63 -6.76 -21.64
C GLY A 56 24.22 -6.49 -23.01
N TYR A 57 24.96 -7.42 -23.63
CA TYR A 57 25.39 -7.26 -25.02
C TYR A 57 24.22 -7.56 -25.97
N LEU A 58 23.83 -6.54 -26.75
CA LEU A 58 22.76 -6.63 -27.73
C LEU A 58 23.34 -6.54 -29.15
N TRP A 59 23.24 -7.62 -29.91
CA TRP A 59 23.63 -7.70 -31.30
C TRP A 59 22.42 -7.53 -32.21
N LEU A 60 22.52 -6.67 -33.23
CA LEU A 60 21.45 -6.36 -34.17
C LEU A 60 21.88 -6.63 -35.62
N ASN A 61 21.00 -7.26 -36.41
CA ASN A 61 21.23 -7.47 -37.85
C ASN A 61 20.62 -6.33 -38.68
N ALA A 62 21.34 -5.21 -38.81
CA ALA A 62 20.89 -4.03 -39.55
C ALA A 62 20.86 -4.21 -41.09
N LYS A 63 21.00 -5.43 -41.62
CA LYS A 63 20.72 -5.77 -43.03
C LYS A 63 19.25 -6.19 -43.25
N ARG A 64 18.51 -6.48 -42.17
CA ARG A 64 17.07 -6.77 -42.24
C ARG A 64 16.29 -5.48 -42.52
N HIS A 65 15.27 -5.59 -43.38
CA HIS A 65 14.38 -4.48 -43.70
C HIS A 65 13.17 -4.52 -42.78
N ALA A 66 12.99 -3.46 -41.98
CA ALA A 66 11.86 -3.25 -41.09
C ALA A 66 11.69 -1.74 -40.86
N THR A 67 10.49 -1.32 -40.43
CA THR A 67 10.26 0.07 -40.02
C THR A 67 10.95 0.37 -38.67
N PRO A 68 11.14 1.65 -38.31
CA PRO A 68 11.66 2.02 -36.99
C PRO A 68 10.86 1.41 -35.83
N GLU A 69 9.53 1.39 -35.93
CA GLU A 69 8.62 0.85 -34.91
C GLU A 69 8.75 -0.68 -34.81
N GLN A 70 8.95 -1.36 -35.93
CA GLN A 70 9.23 -2.81 -35.96
C GLN A 70 10.57 -3.13 -35.33
N TRP A 71 11.61 -2.32 -35.56
CA TRP A 71 12.89 -2.47 -34.87
C TRP A 71 12.76 -2.22 -33.36
N ALA A 72 12.03 -1.18 -32.96
CA ALA A 72 11.75 -0.90 -31.55
C ALA A 72 11.03 -2.09 -30.89
N ARG A 73 10.02 -2.66 -31.55
CA ARG A 73 9.31 -3.87 -31.11
C ARG A 73 10.26 -5.03 -30.87
N MET A 74 11.18 -5.32 -31.80
CA MET A 74 12.12 -6.45 -31.65
C MET A 74 13.06 -6.22 -30.46
N ILE A 75 13.60 -5.02 -30.32
CA ILE A 75 14.48 -4.65 -29.21
C ILE A 75 13.75 -4.71 -27.86
N ALA A 76 12.53 -4.20 -27.78
CA ALA A 76 11.72 -4.19 -26.56
C ALA A 76 11.50 -5.61 -26.00
N GLN A 77 11.24 -6.59 -26.87
CA GLN A 77 11.07 -7.98 -26.45
C GLN A 77 12.35 -8.57 -25.85
N ALA A 78 13.50 -8.27 -26.47
CA ALA A 78 14.82 -8.70 -25.98
C ALA A 78 15.13 -8.09 -24.61
N LEU A 79 14.87 -6.79 -24.44
CA LEU A 79 15.06 -6.09 -23.17
C LEU A 79 14.10 -6.61 -22.10
N SER A 80 12.85 -6.92 -22.46
CA SER A 80 11.88 -7.47 -21.51
C SER A 80 12.37 -8.81 -20.95
N ALA A 81 12.86 -9.71 -21.82
CA ALA A 81 13.44 -10.98 -21.38
C ALA A 81 14.65 -10.79 -20.43
N LEU A 82 15.52 -9.83 -20.74
CA LEU A 82 16.65 -9.47 -19.89
C LEU A 82 16.20 -8.90 -18.54
N GLY A 83 15.22 -7.98 -18.56
CA GLY A 83 14.73 -7.26 -17.39
C GLY A 83 14.00 -8.16 -16.40
N PHE A 84 13.22 -9.14 -16.89
CA PHE A 84 12.63 -10.16 -16.02
C PHE A 84 13.65 -11.21 -15.54
N GLY A 85 14.88 -11.20 -16.07
CA GLY A 85 15.91 -12.17 -15.74
C GLY A 85 15.60 -13.57 -16.26
N LEU A 86 15.02 -13.68 -17.45
CA LEU A 86 14.55 -14.93 -18.05
C LEU A 86 15.55 -15.55 -19.06
N ILE A 87 16.72 -14.95 -19.23
CA ILE A 87 17.77 -15.43 -20.14
C ILE A 87 18.60 -16.51 -19.43
N ASP A 88 18.48 -17.75 -19.87
CA ASP A 88 19.19 -18.92 -19.34
C ASP A 88 19.78 -19.79 -20.46
N ALA A 89 21.09 -20.05 -20.38
CA ALA A 89 21.86 -20.83 -21.36
C ALA A 89 21.51 -22.31 -21.35
N GLN A 90 21.12 -22.83 -20.18
CA GLN A 90 20.86 -24.25 -19.98
C GLN A 90 19.40 -24.61 -20.23
N ALA A 91 18.56 -23.60 -20.43
CA ALA A 91 17.15 -23.78 -20.74
C ALA A 91 17.00 -24.52 -22.09
N PRO A 92 16.14 -25.56 -22.16
CA PRO A 92 15.78 -26.19 -23.43
C PRO A 92 15.23 -25.15 -24.42
N THR A 93 15.41 -25.37 -25.72
CA THR A 93 14.90 -24.48 -26.78
C THR A 93 13.40 -24.17 -26.62
N VAL A 94 12.60 -25.15 -26.19
CA VAL A 94 11.15 -24.96 -25.94
C VAL A 94 10.89 -23.95 -24.82
N ARG A 95 11.74 -23.89 -23.79
CA ARG A 95 11.65 -22.90 -22.71
C ARG A 95 12.07 -21.51 -23.17
N GLN A 96 13.08 -21.41 -24.02
CA GLN A 96 13.48 -20.13 -24.60
C GLN A 96 12.41 -19.59 -25.56
N LEU A 97 11.76 -20.49 -26.32
CA LEU A 97 10.59 -20.16 -27.13
C LEU A 97 9.42 -19.64 -26.28
N SER A 98 9.14 -20.26 -25.12
CA SER A 98 8.07 -19.78 -24.23
C SER A 98 8.35 -18.37 -23.69
N VAL A 99 9.60 -18.06 -23.36
CA VAL A 99 10.03 -16.70 -22.98
C VAL A 99 9.82 -15.73 -24.13
N LEU A 100 10.25 -16.06 -25.35
CA LEU A 100 10.03 -15.19 -26.52
C LEU A 100 8.54 -14.91 -26.75
N LEU A 101 7.69 -15.93 -26.72
CA LEU A 101 6.24 -15.78 -26.89
C LEU A 101 5.61 -14.93 -25.78
N ALA A 102 6.04 -15.11 -24.52
CA ALA A 102 5.60 -14.26 -23.42
C ALA A 102 5.99 -12.80 -23.63
N MET A 103 7.21 -12.52 -24.10
CA MET A 103 7.68 -11.15 -24.34
C MET A 103 6.99 -10.51 -25.55
N VAL A 104 6.66 -11.29 -26.59
CA VAL A 104 5.77 -10.83 -27.67
C VAL A 104 4.46 -10.32 -27.05
N ARG A 105 3.77 -11.13 -26.24
CA ARG A 105 2.50 -10.73 -25.63
C ARG A 105 2.64 -9.51 -24.73
N PHE A 106 3.65 -9.50 -23.87
CA PHE A 106 3.93 -8.38 -22.98
C PHE A 106 4.09 -7.06 -23.74
N CYS A 107 4.89 -7.04 -24.81
CA CYS A 107 5.05 -5.84 -25.63
C CYS A 107 3.76 -5.48 -26.41
N GLU A 108 2.90 -6.44 -26.71
CA GLU A 108 1.62 -6.23 -27.41
C GLU A 108 0.60 -5.55 -26.49
N GLU A 109 0.49 -6.00 -25.24
CA GLU A 109 -0.32 -5.35 -24.20
C GLU A 109 0.11 -3.89 -23.96
N LEU A 110 1.42 -3.63 -24.04
CA LEU A 110 2.01 -2.29 -23.94
C LEU A 110 1.92 -1.47 -25.25
N LYS A 111 1.35 -2.03 -26.32
CA LYS A 111 1.19 -1.39 -27.64
C LYS A 111 2.51 -0.88 -28.25
N ILE A 112 3.61 -1.58 -28.01
CA ILE A 112 4.95 -1.19 -28.46
C ILE A 112 5.21 -1.71 -29.87
N GLY A 113 4.74 -0.99 -30.89
CA GLY A 113 5.04 -1.27 -32.30
C GLY A 113 4.56 -2.65 -32.82
N PRO A 114 4.38 -2.82 -34.14
CA PRO A 114 4.06 -4.12 -34.72
C PRO A 114 5.32 -4.99 -34.84
N LEU A 115 5.16 -6.32 -34.89
CA LEU A 115 6.24 -7.21 -35.30
C LEU A 115 6.62 -6.94 -36.78
N PRO A 116 7.82 -7.34 -37.25
CA PRO A 116 8.11 -7.39 -38.68
C PRO A 116 7.07 -8.21 -39.45
N ASP A 117 6.75 -7.83 -40.70
CA ASP A 117 5.65 -8.43 -41.49
C ASP A 117 5.73 -9.96 -41.60
N GLU A 118 6.96 -10.49 -41.75
CA GLU A 118 7.21 -11.93 -41.82
C GLU A 118 6.94 -12.70 -40.52
N LEU A 119 6.77 -11.99 -39.39
CA LEU A 119 6.46 -12.52 -38.06
C LEU A 119 5.03 -12.21 -37.59
N GLN A 120 4.30 -11.29 -38.27
CA GLN A 120 2.91 -10.92 -37.92
C GLN A 120 1.87 -11.96 -38.35
N SER A 121 2.15 -12.72 -39.41
CA SER A 121 1.22 -13.67 -40.02
C SER A 121 0.96 -14.95 -39.20
N PHE A 122 1.46 -15.01 -37.96
CA PHE A 122 1.41 -16.20 -37.13
C PHE A 122 0.32 -16.08 -36.06
N PRO A 123 -0.55 -17.11 -35.92
CA PRO A 123 -1.54 -17.13 -34.86
C PRO A 123 -0.84 -17.44 -33.53
N PHE A 124 -0.75 -16.44 -32.66
CA PHE A 124 -0.29 -16.64 -31.28
C PHE A 124 -1.36 -17.41 -30.50
N LEU A 125 -0.96 -18.32 -29.61
CA LEU A 125 -1.87 -19.06 -28.74
C LEU A 125 -2.74 -18.08 -27.93
N GLU A 126 -3.98 -18.44 -27.60
CA GLU A 126 -4.80 -17.68 -26.63
C GLU A 126 -4.43 -18.12 -25.19
N GLY A 127 -4.34 -17.18 -24.24
CA GLY A 127 -4.07 -17.51 -22.83
C GLY A 127 -3.15 -16.52 -22.09
N PRO A 128 -2.86 -16.74 -20.79
CA PRO A 128 -2.06 -15.82 -19.98
C PRO A 128 -0.60 -15.72 -20.46
N GLY A 129 -0.01 -14.52 -20.40
CA GLY A 129 1.36 -14.20 -20.85
C GLY A 129 2.50 -14.68 -19.94
N ASP A 130 2.27 -15.69 -19.10
CA ASP A 130 3.29 -16.23 -18.19
C ASP A 130 4.24 -17.20 -18.92
N PRO A 131 5.56 -16.95 -18.97
CA PRO A 131 6.54 -17.84 -19.61
C PRO A 131 6.50 -19.28 -19.10
N GLU A 132 6.19 -19.50 -17.82
CA GLU A 132 6.17 -20.82 -17.20
C GLU A 132 4.89 -21.59 -17.59
N ALA A 133 3.74 -20.91 -17.62
CA ALA A 133 2.50 -21.48 -18.13
C ALA A 133 2.61 -21.89 -19.60
N ILE A 134 3.18 -21.01 -20.45
CA ILE A 134 3.41 -21.30 -21.87
C ILE A 134 4.38 -22.49 -22.02
N PHE A 135 5.44 -22.55 -21.20
CA PHE A 135 6.38 -23.67 -21.23
C PHE A 135 5.71 -25.01 -20.92
N ARG A 136 4.88 -25.06 -19.87
CA ARG A 136 4.13 -26.27 -19.49
C ARG A 136 3.18 -26.71 -20.59
N GLN A 137 2.47 -25.76 -21.21
CA GLN A 137 1.56 -26.05 -22.31
C GLN A 137 2.32 -26.65 -23.51
N LEU A 138 3.38 -25.98 -23.98
CA LEU A 138 4.19 -26.46 -25.10
C LEU A 138 4.85 -27.82 -24.82
N SER A 139 5.20 -28.08 -23.55
CA SER A 139 5.78 -29.36 -23.15
C SER A 139 4.75 -30.50 -23.12
N ALA A 140 3.50 -30.20 -22.79
CA ALA A 140 2.41 -31.17 -22.73
C ALA A 140 1.81 -31.48 -24.11
N GLU A 141 1.58 -30.44 -24.91
CA GLU A 141 0.90 -30.53 -26.22
C GLU A 141 1.89 -30.76 -27.38
N GLY A 142 3.17 -30.48 -27.16
CA GLY A 142 4.19 -30.41 -28.20
C GLY A 142 4.20 -29.06 -28.92
N VAL A 143 5.33 -28.73 -29.54
CA VAL A 143 5.47 -27.49 -30.33
C VAL A 143 5.03 -27.74 -31.77
N SER A 144 4.06 -26.97 -32.26
CA SER A 144 3.57 -27.09 -33.63
C SER A 144 4.64 -26.68 -34.65
N GLU A 145 4.56 -27.27 -35.86
CA GLU A 145 5.48 -26.97 -36.97
C GLU A 145 5.48 -25.47 -37.33
N LEU A 146 4.32 -24.82 -37.25
CA LEU A 146 4.19 -23.37 -37.48
C LEU A 146 4.97 -22.54 -36.44
N LEU A 147 4.95 -22.94 -35.17
CA LEU A 147 5.71 -22.25 -34.12
C LEU A 147 7.22 -22.45 -34.30
N TRP A 148 7.65 -23.62 -34.75
CA TRP A 148 9.06 -23.84 -35.10
C TRP A 148 9.52 -22.99 -36.28
N GLN A 149 8.67 -22.85 -37.30
CA GLN A 149 8.95 -21.95 -38.43
C GLN A 149 9.01 -20.49 -38.00
N TRP A 150 8.13 -20.05 -37.11
CA TRP A 150 8.20 -18.71 -36.52
C TRP A 150 9.51 -18.49 -35.77
N HIS A 151 9.86 -19.41 -34.85
CA HIS A 151 11.10 -19.37 -34.09
C HIS A 151 12.33 -19.33 -35.03
N SER A 152 12.34 -20.16 -36.08
CA SER A 152 13.43 -20.18 -37.06
C SER A 152 13.53 -18.88 -37.85
N ARG A 153 12.44 -18.15 -38.10
CA ARG A 153 12.47 -16.83 -38.76
C ARG A 153 12.97 -15.75 -37.81
N TYR A 154 12.60 -15.82 -36.54
CA TYR A 154 13.08 -14.91 -35.50
C TYR A 154 14.60 -15.07 -35.29
N CYS A 155 15.04 -16.29 -34.98
CA CYS A 155 16.43 -16.62 -34.63
C CYS A 155 17.34 -16.86 -35.86
N GLY A 156 16.78 -16.81 -37.07
CA GLY A 156 17.53 -17.07 -38.30
C GLY A 156 18.13 -18.47 -38.40
N GLY A 157 17.44 -19.48 -37.85
CA GLY A 157 17.87 -20.88 -37.81
C GLY A 157 18.78 -21.25 -36.64
N ALA A 158 19.12 -20.31 -35.75
CA ALA A 158 19.83 -20.63 -34.50
C ALA A 158 18.89 -21.29 -33.47
N GLU A 159 19.48 -22.02 -32.52
CA GLU A 159 18.74 -22.64 -31.41
C GLU A 159 18.14 -21.59 -30.46
N SER A 160 18.67 -20.36 -30.43
CA SER A 160 18.19 -19.30 -29.55
C SER A 160 18.43 -17.90 -30.11
N GLY A 161 17.55 -16.98 -29.75
CA GLY A 161 17.80 -15.53 -29.81
C GLY A 161 18.57 -15.01 -28.59
N PHE A 162 18.77 -15.84 -27.56
CA PHE A 162 19.49 -15.47 -26.35
C PHE A 162 20.88 -16.11 -26.32
N HIS A 163 21.85 -15.40 -25.77
CA HIS A 163 23.16 -15.98 -25.47
C HIS A 163 23.51 -15.75 -24.01
N VAL A 164 24.45 -16.55 -23.50
CA VAL A 164 24.96 -16.39 -22.14
C VAL A 164 26.47 -16.37 -22.19
N ASN A 165 27.06 -15.31 -21.68
CA ASN A 165 28.50 -15.25 -21.48
C ASN A 165 28.80 -15.71 -20.05
N GLN A 166 29.50 -16.84 -19.93
CA GLN A 166 30.10 -17.26 -18.66
C GLN A 166 31.34 -16.40 -18.42
N VAL A 167 31.17 -15.18 -17.91
CA VAL A 167 32.32 -14.38 -17.51
C VAL A 167 32.91 -15.01 -16.23
N GLU A 168 34.11 -15.59 -16.37
CA GLU A 168 34.93 -16.07 -15.27
C GLU A 168 35.05 -14.99 -14.18
N ARG A 169 34.54 -15.31 -12.97
CA ARG A 169 34.90 -14.92 -11.58
C ARG A 169 35.74 -13.66 -11.23
N TYR A 170 36.15 -12.79 -12.15
CA TYR A 170 37.09 -11.69 -11.92
C TYR A 170 36.65 -10.40 -12.64
N ARG A 171 35.67 -9.70 -12.04
CA ARG A 171 35.28 -8.26 -12.13
C ARG A 171 33.75 -8.16 -12.01
N GLN A 172 33.22 -7.99 -10.80
CA GLN A 172 32.81 -6.69 -10.19
C GLN A 172 31.74 -5.95 -11.00
N HIS A 173 30.53 -5.91 -10.41
CA HIS A 173 29.24 -5.36 -10.86
C HIS A 173 28.44 -6.19 -11.88
N THR A 174 27.61 -7.11 -11.38
CA THR A 174 26.45 -7.63 -12.13
C THR A 174 25.37 -6.55 -12.15
N THR A 175 25.05 -6.02 -13.34
CA THR A 175 23.92 -5.10 -13.52
C THR A 175 22.63 -5.76 -13.04
N ASP A 176 21.89 -5.09 -12.15
CA ASP A 176 20.60 -5.58 -11.69
C ASP A 176 19.50 -5.18 -12.68
N TRP A 177 19.33 -6.02 -13.70
CA TRP A 177 18.34 -5.82 -14.76
C TRP A 177 16.90 -5.77 -14.25
N LYS A 178 16.58 -6.48 -13.16
CA LYS A 178 15.23 -6.50 -12.57
C LYS A 178 14.90 -5.15 -11.95
N THR A 179 15.85 -4.57 -11.22
CA THR A 179 15.70 -3.24 -10.65
C THR A 179 15.56 -2.18 -11.74
N LEU A 180 16.36 -2.23 -12.81
CA LEU A 180 16.25 -1.29 -13.93
C LEU A 180 14.90 -1.39 -14.67
N LEU A 181 14.34 -2.59 -14.83
CA LEU A 181 13.00 -2.76 -15.39
C LEU A 181 11.92 -2.22 -14.44
N ALA A 182 12.06 -2.43 -13.14
CA ALA A 182 11.14 -1.88 -12.13
C ALA A 182 11.14 -0.34 -12.12
N ASP A 183 12.31 0.29 -12.26
CA ASP A 183 12.45 1.74 -12.42
C ASP A 183 11.74 2.23 -13.69
N GLY A 184 11.90 1.50 -14.80
CA GLY A 184 11.20 1.79 -16.05
C GLY A 184 9.68 1.65 -15.96
N LEU A 185 9.19 0.63 -15.25
CA LEU A 185 7.76 0.45 -14.97
C LEU A 185 7.22 1.62 -14.16
N SER A 186 7.93 2.04 -13.11
CA SER A 186 7.59 3.21 -12.31
C SER A 186 7.48 4.46 -13.17
N ASN A 187 8.49 4.74 -14.01
CA ASN A 187 8.48 5.89 -14.93
C ASN A 187 7.31 5.85 -15.93
N SER A 188 6.96 4.66 -16.44
CA SER A 188 5.88 4.48 -17.39
C SER A 188 4.51 4.71 -16.75
N VAL A 189 4.33 4.23 -15.51
CA VAL A 189 3.13 4.49 -14.71
C VAL A 189 3.00 5.99 -14.43
N SER A 190 4.08 6.66 -14.06
CA SER A 190 4.05 8.11 -13.81
C SER A 190 3.67 8.91 -15.05
N LEU A 191 4.18 8.58 -16.23
CA LEU A 191 3.78 9.24 -17.48
C LEU A 191 2.33 8.94 -17.89
N ALA A 192 1.85 7.72 -17.61
CA ALA A 192 0.46 7.36 -17.86
C ALA A 192 -0.49 8.14 -16.93
N LEU A 193 -0.12 8.28 -15.65
CA LEU A 193 -0.86 9.07 -14.67
C LEU A 193 -0.85 10.56 -15.04
N GLU A 194 0.29 11.12 -15.45
CA GLU A 194 0.39 12.49 -15.97
C GLU A 194 -0.58 12.73 -17.15
N LYS A 195 -0.70 11.76 -18.07
CA LYS A 195 -1.60 11.86 -19.23
C LYS A 195 -3.08 11.75 -18.84
N VAL A 196 -3.42 10.95 -17.82
CA VAL A 196 -4.80 10.77 -17.33
C VAL A 196 -5.27 11.95 -16.47
N GLY A 197 -4.35 12.62 -15.77
CA GLY A 197 -4.61 13.87 -15.03
C GLY A 197 -4.97 15.09 -15.90
N GLY A 198 -5.18 14.92 -17.21
CA GLY A 198 -5.56 16.00 -18.12
C GLY A 198 -4.40 16.78 -18.74
N TYR A 199 -3.16 16.33 -18.55
CA TYR A 199 -2.00 16.92 -19.22
C TYR A 199 -1.76 16.22 -20.56
N GLU A 200 -2.56 16.58 -21.57
CA GLU A 200 -2.29 16.18 -22.94
C GLU A 200 -1.03 16.87 -23.48
N SER A 201 -0.15 16.05 -24.06
CA SER A 201 0.96 16.47 -24.91
C SER A 201 0.42 17.12 -26.19
N ALA A 202 0.13 18.41 -26.14
CA ALA A 202 -0.14 19.23 -27.32
C ALA A 202 0.99 20.23 -27.54
N THR A 203 1.66 20.06 -28.68
CA THR A 203 2.67 20.88 -29.37
C THR A 203 4.16 20.74 -28.98
N PRO A 204 5.08 20.84 -29.97
CA PRO A 204 6.52 20.57 -29.84
C PRO A 204 7.28 21.85 -29.44
N GLU A 205 6.76 22.60 -28.47
CA GLU A 205 7.45 23.73 -27.85
C GLU A 205 7.60 23.40 -26.37
N GLY A 206 8.81 23.01 -25.98
CA GLY A 206 9.11 22.36 -24.70
C GLY A 206 8.53 23.07 -23.48
N PHE A 207 7.60 22.39 -22.79
CA PHE A 207 7.11 22.81 -21.50
C PHE A 207 8.24 22.80 -20.47
N LYS A 208 8.44 23.95 -19.81
CA LYS A 208 9.27 24.03 -18.61
C LYS A 208 8.46 23.45 -17.46
N LEU A 209 8.87 22.28 -16.96
CA LEU A 209 8.33 21.69 -15.74
C LEU A 209 8.25 22.74 -14.61
N THR A 210 7.15 22.75 -13.88
CA THR A 210 6.98 23.56 -12.68
C THR A 210 7.97 23.11 -11.59
N LEU A 211 8.10 23.91 -10.53
CA LEU A 211 9.01 23.57 -9.45
C LEU A 211 8.56 22.29 -8.73
N ALA A 212 7.26 22.14 -8.47
CA ALA A 212 6.68 20.95 -7.85
C ALA A 212 6.88 19.70 -8.72
N GLN A 213 6.68 19.82 -10.04
CA GLN A 213 6.93 18.71 -10.97
C GLN A 213 8.41 18.29 -11.03
N LYS A 214 9.33 19.25 -11.00
CA LYS A 214 10.77 18.96 -10.91
C LYS A 214 11.10 18.25 -9.61
N ALA A 215 10.54 18.70 -8.49
CA ALA A 215 10.74 18.10 -7.19
C ALA A 215 10.19 16.67 -7.15
N ARG A 216 8.97 16.43 -7.64
CA ARG A 216 8.38 15.08 -7.79
C ARG A 216 9.29 14.16 -8.58
N ARG A 217 9.75 14.60 -9.76
CA ARG A 217 10.66 13.81 -10.60
C ARG A 217 11.97 13.48 -9.87
N GLN A 218 12.55 14.45 -9.17
CA GLN A 218 13.77 14.22 -8.38
C GLN A 218 13.51 13.22 -7.25
N ILE A 219 12.36 13.31 -6.56
CA ILE A 219 12.00 12.37 -5.50
C ILE A 219 11.87 10.95 -6.04
N MET A 220 11.17 10.78 -7.16
CA MET A 220 11.02 9.49 -7.83
C MET A 220 12.36 8.84 -8.19
N THR A 221 13.33 9.64 -8.66
CA THR A 221 14.62 9.12 -9.13
C THR A 221 15.67 8.97 -8.03
N SER A 222 15.58 9.76 -6.96
CA SER A 222 16.69 9.93 -6.00
C SER A 222 16.36 9.44 -4.58
N TYR A 223 15.08 9.26 -4.23
CA TYR A 223 14.68 8.81 -2.90
C TYR A 223 13.85 7.51 -2.99
N PRO A 224 14.49 6.33 -2.93
CA PRO A 224 13.81 5.04 -3.09
C PRO A 224 12.64 4.83 -2.12
N LEU A 225 12.74 5.36 -0.89
CA LEU A 225 11.69 5.32 0.12
C LEU A 225 10.36 5.92 -0.37
N LEU A 226 10.44 7.06 -1.07
CA LEU A 226 9.28 7.88 -1.44
C LEU A 226 8.92 7.77 -2.92
N GLY A 227 9.74 7.10 -3.74
CA GLY A 227 9.62 7.18 -5.18
C GLY A 227 8.31 6.61 -5.74
N ALA A 228 7.85 5.48 -5.21
CA ALA A 228 6.57 4.88 -5.61
C ALA A 228 5.36 5.72 -5.13
N LEU A 229 5.45 6.33 -3.96
CA LEU A 229 4.45 7.27 -3.47
C LEU A 229 4.38 8.51 -4.37
N ALA A 230 5.52 9.15 -4.66
CA ALA A 230 5.59 10.32 -5.52
C ALA A 230 5.00 10.09 -6.92
N ALA A 231 5.10 8.86 -7.44
CA ALA A 231 4.52 8.48 -8.72
C ALA A 231 2.98 8.41 -8.72
N SER A 232 2.36 8.30 -7.55
CA SER A 232 0.94 7.94 -7.40
C SER A 232 0.02 9.12 -7.12
N PHE A 233 0.58 10.32 -6.96
CA PHE A 233 -0.17 11.54 -6.66
C PHE A 233 -0.05 12.57 -7.80
N ASP A 234 -1.19 13.12 -8.18
CA ASP A 234 -1.29 14.27 -9.06
C ASP A 234 -1.02 15.57 -8.30
N ILE A 235 -0.46 16.57 -9.00
CA ILE A 235 -0.13 17.87 -8.40
C ILE A 235 -1.13 18.92 -8.87
N GLU A 236 -1.75 19.63 -7.93
CA GLU A 236 -2.60 20.79 -8.18
C GLU A 236 -1.90 22.08 -7.71
N GLU A 237 -1.60 22.97 -8.66
CA GLU A 237 -0.88 24.25 -8.41
C GLU A 237 -1.77 25.48 -8.63
N ASN A 238 -3.10 25.33 -8.76
CA ASN A 238 -3.99 26.47 -8.93
C ASN A 238 -4.13 27.27 -7.61
N ALA A 239 -3.61 28.51 -7.62
CA ALA A 239 -3.66 29.42 -6.47
C ALA A 239 -5.08 29.75 -5.97
N GLN A 240 -6.06 29.82 -6.87
CA GLN A 240 -7.46 30.09 -6.49
C GLN A 240 -8.07 28.89 -5.77
N LEU A 241 -7.80 27.67 -6.24
CA LEU A 241 -8.22 26.45 -5.55
C LEU A 241 -7.52 26.32 -4.21
N CYS A 242 -6.21 26.57 -4.14
CA CYS A 242 -5.47 26.56 -2.87
C CYS A 242 -6.10 27.56 -1.87
N SER A 243 -6.42 28.78 -2.32
CA SER A 243 -7.10 29.76 -1.47
C SER A 243 -8.52 29.34 -1.05
N GLN A 244 -9.25 28.62 -1.90
CA GLN A 244 -10.60 28.14 -1.60
C GLN A 244 -10.60 27.04 -0.51
N TYR A 245 -9.55 26.22 -0.47
CA TYR A 245 -9.38 25.15 0.52
C TYR A 245 -8.54 25.56 1.74
N ASP A 246 -8.24 26.87 1.87
CA ASP A 246 -7.39 27.45 2.91
C ASP A 246 -5.99 26.81 2.98
N ILE A 247 -5.36 26.56 1.82
CA ILE A 247 -4.04 25.94 1.69
C ILE A 247 -2.96 27.02 1.52
N ALA A 248 -2.20 27.27 2.60
CA ALA A 248 -1.13 28.25 2.61
C ALA A 248 0.13 27.76 1.87
N VAL A 249 0.54 26.50 2.06
CA VAL A 249 1.76 25.94 1.46
C VAL A 249 1.45 24.68 0.68
N ALA A 250 0.96 23.64 1.36
CA ALA A 250 0.66 22.35 0.77
C ALA A 250 -0.44 21.63 1.55
N ALA A 251 -1.04 20.63 0.90
CA ALA A 251 -1.97 19.69 1.52
C ALA A 251 -2.07 18.42 0.65
N ILE A 252 -2.57 17.34 1.21
CA ILE A 252 -2.74 16.05 0.53
C ILE A 252 -4.12 15.44 0.77
N ASP A 253 -4.67 14.82 -0.27
CA ASP A 253 -5.88 13.99 -0.22
C ASP A 253 -5.55 12.63 -0.83
N VAL A 254 -5.49 11.64 0.07
CA VAL A 254 -5.16 10.25 -0.28
C VAL A 254 -6.31 9.57 -1.02
N GLY A 255 -7.56 9.96 -0.75
CA GLY A 255 -8.74 9.36 -1.36
C GLY A 255 -8.84 9.62 -2.86
N ILE A 256 -8.44 10.82 -3.30
CA ILE A 256 -8.42 11.18 -4.72
C ILE A 256 -7.00 11.19 -5.33
N GLY A 257 -5.97 10.85 -4.56
CA GLY A 257 -4.59 10.79 -5.04
C GLY A 257 -4.04 12.15 -5.48
N LYS A 258 -4.30 13.22 -4.72
CA LYS A 258 -3.91 14.59 -5.09
C LYS A 258 -3.10 15.28 -4.00
N ILE A 259 -2.05 16.01 -4.41
CA ILE A 259 -1.28 16.92 -3.58
C ILE A 259 -1.49 18.34 -4.13
N TRP A 260 -1.93 19.25 -3.26
CA TRP A 260 -2.01 20.67 -3.58
C TRP A 260 -0.72 21.35 -3.14
N ILE A 261 -0.17 22.19 -4.01
CA ILE A 261 0.99 23.02 -3.71
C ILE A 261 0.65 24.46 -4.08
N ASN A 262 0.66 25.36 -3.10
CA ASN A 262 0.35 26.76 -3.36
C ASN A 262 1.55 27.46 -4.05
N PRO A 263 1.44 27.89 -5.31
CA PRO A 263 2.54 28.54 -6.02
C PRO A 263 2.92 29.90 -5.40
N GLN A 264 2.04 30.50 -4.59
CA GLN A 264 2.29 31.76 -3.89
C GLN A 264 3.13 31.60 -2.63
N ALA A 265 3.37 30.36 -2.17
CA ALA A 265 4.21 30.09 -1.01
C ALA A 265 5.70 30.44 -1.23
N GLY A 266 6.12 30.63 -2.49
CA GLY A 266 7.46 31.14 -2.82
C GLY A 266 8.61 30.17 -2.51
N LEU A 267 8.32 28.87 -2.42
CA LEU A 267 9.30 27.83 -2.11
C LEU A 267 10.42 27.74 -3.16
N LYS A 268 11.65 27.46 -2.70
CA LYS A 268 12.80 27.10 -3.55
C LYS A 268 12.85 25.59 -3.76
N MET A 269 13.65 25.14 -4.73
CA MET A 269 13.73 23.70 -5.08
C MET A 269 13.99 22.77 -3.88
N PRO A 270 14.97 23.04 -2.98
CA PRO A 270 15.20 22.16 -1.83
C PRO A 270 14.06 22.21 -0.80
N GLU A 271 13.39 23.36 -0.64
CA GLU A 271 12.21 23.51 0.23
C GLU A 271 11.00 22.78 -0.36
N MET A 272 10.83 22.82 -1.69
CA MET A 272 9.79 22.07 -2.40
C MET A 272 9.97 20.56 -2.22
N ILE A 273 11.21 20.05 -2.31
CA ILE A 273 11.49 18.62 -2.04
C ILE A 273 11.09 18.26 -0.62
N PHE A 274 11.41 19.10 0.36
CA PHE A 274 11.06 18.88 1.77
C PHE A 274 9.54 18.82 1.96
N VAL A 275 8.81 19.84 1.49
CA VAL A 275 7.35 19.92 1.60
C VAL A 275 6.68 18.76 0.86
N PHE A 276 7.13 18.42 -0.35
CA PHE A 276 6.55 17.32 -1.10
C PHE A 276 6.78 15.97 -0.40
N ALA A 277 7.98 15.75 0.15
CA ALA A 277 8.28 14.54 0.93
C ALA A 277 7.45 14.46 2.22
N HIS A 278 7.17 15.61 2.86
CA HIS A 278 6.31 15.72 4.04
C HIS A 278 4.89 15.22 3.74
N GLU A 279 4.26 15.75 2.70
CA GLU A 279 2.91 15.32 2.28
C GLU A 279 2.86 13.82 1.98
N LEU A 280 3.87 13.29 1.27
CA LEU A 280 3.93 11.86 0.95
C LEU A 280 4.06 10.98 2.20
N LEU A 281 4.74 11.44 3.26
CA LEU A 281 4.85 10.68 4.51
C LEU A 281 3.52 10.64 5.27
N HIS A 282 2.70 11.69 5.23
CA HIS A 282 1.32 11.63 5.76
C HIS A 282 0.50 10.53 5.08
N ALA A 283 0.59 10.42 3.75
CA ALA A 283 -0.08 9.37 2.99
C ALA A 283 0.49 7.97 3.27
N GLY A 284 1.81 7.81 3.23
CA GLY A 284 2.46 6.51 3.41
C GLY A 284 2.31 5.93 4.82
N LEU A 285 2.21 6.80 5.84
CA LEU A 285 2.01 6.41 7.24
C LEU A 285 0.53 6.30 7.64
N ASN A 286 -0.39 6.47 6.68
CA ASN A 286 -1.84 6.45 6.89
C ASN A 286 -2.29 7.36 8.05
N HIS A 287 -1.73 8.57 8.15
CA HIS A 287 -2.05 9.48 9.26
C HIS A 287 -3.54 9.86 9.30
N ALA A 288 -4.25 9.81 8.17
CA ALA A 288 -5.69 10.02 8.11
C ALA A 288 -6.47 8.98 8.94
N SER A 289 -6.41 7.71 8.55
CA SER A 289 -7.10 6.62 9.26
C SER A 289 -6.51 6.31 10.64
N ARG A 290 -5.22 6.58 10.85
CA ARG A 290 -4.53 6.38 12.15
C ARG A 290 -4.96 7.37 13.24
N ARG A 291 -5.70 8.43 12.90
CA ARG A 291 -6.27 9.40 13.85
C ARG A 291 -7.16 8.77 14.92
N ARG A 292 -7.93 7.73 14.60
CA ARG A 292 -8.75 6.93 15.53
C ARG A 292 -9.58 7.75 16.55
N GLY A 293 -10.24 8.81 16.07
CA GLY A 293 -11.11 9.66 16.91
C GLY A 293 -10.41 10.76 17.70
N ARG A 294 -9.07 10.88 17.63
CA ARG A 294 -8.31 12.01 18.19
C ARG A 294 -8.70 13.35 17.56
N ASP A 295 -8.44 14.45 18.29
CA ASP A 295 -8.65 15.82 17.79
C ASP A 295 -7.81 16.00 16.52
N ALA A 296 -8.47 16.40 15.41
CA ALA A 296 -7.86 16.38 14.09
C ALA A 296 -6.72 17.40 13.92
N GLU A 297 -6.87 18.60 14.51
CA GLU A 297 -5.84 19.63 14.43
C GLU A 297 -4.61 19.23 15.26
N LEU A 298 -4.85 18.73 16.48
CA LEU A 298 -3.78 18.32 17.37
C LEU A 298 -3.03 17.08 16.86
N TRP A 299 -3.76 16.14 16.24
CA TRP A 299 -3.19 14.96 15.60
C TRP A 299 -2.29 15.33 14.43
N ASN A 300 -2.73 16.26 13.57
CA ASN A 300 -1.89 16.74 12.47
C ASN A 300 -0.60 17.37 12.99
N VAL A 301 -0.70 18.26 13.97
CA VAL A 301 0.47 18.89 14.59
C VAL A 301 1.46 17.86 15.13
N ALA A 302 0.97 16.80 15.78
CA ALA A 302 1.83 15.73 16.30
C ALA A 302 2.53 14.95 15.16
N CYS A 303 1.80 14.65 14.10
CA CYS A 303 2.34 14.01 12.89
C CYS A 303 3.41 14.88 12.22
N ASP A 304 3.18 16.19 12.13
CA ASP A 304 4.11 17.13 11.48
C ASP A 304 5.44 17.21 12.23
N PHE A 305 5.41 17.23 13.56
CA PHE A 305 6.63 17.25 14.38
C PHE A 305 7.54 16.07 14.05
N ILE A 306 6.99 14.85 14.01
CA ILE A 306 7.80 13.65 13.79
C ILE A 306 8.20 13.48 12.32
N ILE A 307 7.33 13.82 11.37
CA ILE A 307 7.68 13.84 9.94
C ILE A 307 8.85 14.81 9.69
N ASN A 308 8.78 16.02 10.26
CA ASN A 308 9.83 17.02 10.07
C ASN A 308 11.15 16.57 10.71
N ASP A 309 11.12 15.91 11.87
CA ASP A 309 12.30 15.32 12.50
C ASP A 309 12.96 14.28 11.58
N TRP A 310 12.19 13.33 11.05
CA TRP A 310 12.72 12.31 10.14
C TRP A 310 13.26 12.89 8.83
N LEU A 311 12.59 13.87 8.22
CA LEU A 311 13.07 14.51 7.00
C LEU A 311 14.39 15.25 7.21
N VAL A 312 14.57 15.89 8.37
CA VAL A 312 15.83 16.52 8.77
C VAL A 312 16.92 15.47 8.96
N GLU A 313 16.64 14.38 9.68
CA GLU A 313 17.61 13.29 9.92
C GLU A 313 18.04 12.61 8.61
N MET A 314 17.09 12.37 7.70
CA MET A 314 17.36 11.82 6.36
C MET A 314 18.01 12.81 5.39
N GLN A 315 18.11 14.10 5.75
CA GLN A 315 18.62 15.19 4.91
C GLN A 315 17.86 15.31 3.57
N ILE A 316 16.54 15.13 3.61
CA ILE A 316 15.68 15.26 2.42
C ILE A 316 15.25 16.72 2.26
N GLY A 317 15.79 17.38 1.22
CA GLY A 317 15.49 18.79 0.96
C GLY A 317 16.03 19.72 2.05
N THR A 318 15.43 20.91 2.19
CA THR A 318 15.74 21.85 3.27
C THR A 318 14.47 22.36 3.92
N PRO A 319 14.44 22.57 5.24
CA PRO A 319 13.31 23.20 5.92
C PRO A 319 12.87 24.50 5.23
N PRO A 320 11.56 24.72 5.05
CA PRO A 320 11.07 25.91 4.38
C PRO A 320 11.30 27.16 5.23
N SER A 321 11.76 28.23 4.61
CA SER A 321 12.11 29.50 5.27
C SER A 321 10.93 30.21 5.95
N ILE A 322 9.71 29.86 5.56
CA ILE A 322 8.46 30.28 6.20
C ILE A 322 8.24 29.64 7.59
N GLY A 323 9.08 28.68 7.96
CA GLY A 323 9.03 27.95 9.24
C GLY A 323 8.39 26.56 9.10
N MET A 324 8.62 25.72 10.10
CA MET A 324 8.03 24.39 10.23
C MET A 324 7.86 24.02 11.70
N LEU A 325 7.05 23.01 11.99
CA LEU A 325 6.93 22.43 13.32
C LEU A 325 8.12 21.51 13.59
N TYR A 326 9.04 21.95 14.43
CA TYR A 326 10.19 21.17 14.86
C TYR A 326 10.57 21.52 16.29
N ASP A 327 10.76 20.51 17.12
CA ASP A 327 11.21 20.66 18.50
C ASP A 327 12.03 19.41 18.87
N ALA A 328 13.32 19.59 19.18
CA ALA A 328 14.24 18.49 19.47
C ALA A 328 13.78 17.62 20.65
N LYS A 329 12.90 18.13 21.53
CA LYS A 329 12.34 17.35 22.65
C LYS A 329 11.44 16.19 22.19
N PHE A 330 10.92 16.26 20.97
CA PHE A 330 10.04 15.24 20.39
C PHE A 330 10.80 14.24 19.51
N SER A 331 12.11 14.42 19.35
CA SER A 331 12.92 13.51 18.53
C SER A 331 12.91 12.09 19.11
N GLY A 332 12.67 11.11 18.24
CA GLY A 332 12.55 9.69 18.61
C GLY A 332 11.22 9.29 19.27
N MET A 333 10.26 10.21 19.42
CA MET A 333 8.90 9.89 19.89
C MET A 333 7.99 9.51 18.72
N SER A 334 6.97 8.68 18.95
CA SER A 334 5.90 8.42 17.98
C SER A 334 4.92 9.60 17.87
N ALA A 335 4.14 9.64 16.77
CA ALA A 335 3.08 10.63 16.61
C ALA A 335 2.05 10.56 17.76
N GLU A 336 1.76 9.36 18.26
CA GLU A 336 0.89 9.16 19.43
C GLU A 336 1.46 9.76 20.71
N GLU A 337 2.72 9.52 21.03
CA GLU A 337 3.33 10.05 22.25
C GLU A 337 3.44 11.58 22.21
N ILE A 338 3.72 12.15 21.03
CA ILE A 338 3.71 13.61 20.83
C ILE A 338 2.30 14.15 21.01
N TYR A 339 1.28 13.48 20.45
CA TYR A 339 -0.12 13.86 20.64
C TYR A 339 -0.49 13.87 22.13
N ASP A 340 -0.15 12.82 22.87
CA ASP A 340 -0.45 12.71 24.31
C ASP A 340 0.23 13.81 25.12
N SER A 341 1.47 14.17 24.76
CA SER A 341 2.20 15.29 25.35
C SER A 341 1.52 16.64 25.05
N LEU A 342 1.11 16.88 23.81
CA LEU A 342 0.43 18.11 23.40
C LEU A 342 -0.99 18.23 23.96
N ALA A 343 -1.68 17.11 24.16
CA ALA A 343 -3.04 17.04 24.72
C ALA A 343 -3.11 17.56 26.16
N GLN A 344 -2.02 17.47 26.92
CA GLN A 344 -1.93 18.04 28.27
C GLN A 344 -2.07 19.58 28.27
N ASN A 345 -1.83 20.24 27.13
CA ASN A 345 -1.90 21.70 27.01
C ASN A 345 -2.48 22.17 25.67
N MET A 346 -3.68 21.66 25.33
CA MET A 346 -4.36 21.92 24.04
C MET A 346 -4.47 23.39 23.63
N ARG A 347 -4.57 24.30 24.61
CA ARG A 347 -4.71 25.75 24.36
C ARG A 347 -3.46 26.37 23.73
N GLN A 348 -2.29 25.82 24.02
CA GLN A 348 -1.02 26.24 23.44
C GLN A 348 -0.78 25.54 22.10
N ALA A 349 -1.13 24.25 22.00
CA ALA A 349 -0.98 23.46 20.78
C ALA A 349 -1.82 23.99 19.61
N ARG A 350 -3.05 24.47 19.85
CA ARG A 350 -3.91 25.09 18.82
C ARG A 350 -3.38 26.41 18.23
N LYS A 351 -2.29 26.97 18.77
CA LYS A 351 -1.64 28.17 18.21
C LYS A 351 -0.53 27.84 17.21
N LEU A 352 -0.18 26.56 17.10
CA LEU A 352 0.82 26.08 16.17
C LEU A 352 0.27 26.12 14.74
N ILE A 353 1.14 26.38 13.77
CA ILE A 353 0.80 26.58 12.36
C ILE A 353 1.43 25.44 11.58
N THR A 354 0.62 24.71 10.81
CA THR A 354 1.05 23.61 9.94
C THR A 354 1.38 24.14 8.54
N LEU A 355 1.79 23.28 7.61
CA LEU A 355 2.08 23.70 6.23
C LEU A 355 0.80 24.18 5.51
N ARG A 356 -0.36 23.61 5.81
CA ARG A 356 -1.64 24.11 5.32
C ARG A 356 -2.00 25.49 5.87
N GLY A 357 -1.53 25.86 7.06
CA GLY A 357 -1.71 27.20 7.64
C GLY A 357 -2.44 27.18 8.99
N ARG A 358 -3.27 28.19 9.26
CA ARG A 358 -4.01 28.34 10.54
C ARG A 358 -5.36 27.61 10.57
N ALA A 359 -5.82 27.10 9.44
CA ALA A 359 -7.15 26.51 9.29
C ALA A 359 -7.03 25.06 8.78
N GLY A 360 -7.09 24.10 9.70
CA GLY A 360 -7.11 22.66 9.42
C GLY A 360 -5.74 22.01 9.20
N GLY A 361 -5.70 20.69 9.37
CA GLY A 361 -4.50 19.86 9.15
C GLY A 361 -4.22 19.62 7.65
N ASP A 362 -3.02 19.14 7.35
CA ASP A 362 -2.48 18.99 5.99
C ASP A 362 -3.22 17.90 5.18
N ILE A 363 -3.93 17.00 5.86
CA ILE A 363 -4.79 15.98 5.26
C ILE A 363 -6.19 16.57 4.97
N ILE A 364 -6.62 16.51 3.71
CA ILE A 364 -7.94 16.94 3.23
C ILE A 364 -8.74 15.71 2.78
N GLY A 365 -10.01 15.61 3.18
CA GLY A 365 -10.91 14.51 2.84
C GLY A 365 -11.80 14.11 4.02
N THR A 366 -13.05 13.70 3.77
CA THR A 366 -13.98 13.28 4.83
C THR A 366 -13.72 11.84 5.25
N ASP A 367 -13.63 11.59 6.57
CA ASP A 367 -13.64 10.27 7.22
C ASP A 367 -14.98 9.49 7.04
N SER A 368 -15.66 9.62 5.89
CA SER A 368 -16.98 9.03 5.71
C SER A 368 -17.10 8.19 4.45
N ASP A 369 -17.58 6.97 4.71
CA ASP A 369 -18.20 5.99 3.83
C ASP A 369 -17.29 5.01 3.10
N ALA A 370 -17.55 3.74 3.42
CA ALA A 370 -17.06 2.55 2.76
C ALA A 370 -17.06 2.72 1.23
N GLY A 371 -15.86 2.91 0.67
CA GLY A 371 -15.63 3.01 -0.75
C GLY A 371 -14.15 3.25 -1.03
N PHE A 372 -13.44 2.17 -1.38
CA PHE A 372 -12.00 2.12 -1.72
C PHE A 372 -10.98 2.18 -0.57
N THR A 373 -10.93 1.10 0.20
CA THR A 373 -9.82 0.71 1.11
C THR A 373 -8.47 0.41 0.40
N ASP A 374 -8.26 0.81 -0.87
CA ASP A 374 -7.06 0.45 -1.64
C ASP A 374 -6.00 1.56 -1.71
N ALA A 375 -6.37 2.85 -1.66
CA ALA A 375 -5.39 3.93 -1.81
C ALA A 375 -4.39 4.00 -0.62
N GLU A 376 -4.88 3.99 0.62
CA GLU A 376 -4.04 3.91 1.81
C GLU A 376 -3.29 2.57 1.89
N ALA A 377 -3.92 1.47 1.50
CA ALA A 377 -3.27 0.16 1.48
C ALA A 377 -2.13 0.12 0.46
N TYR A 378 -2.32 0.75 -0.70
CA TYR A 378 -1.29 0.97 -1.70
C TYR A 378 -0.17 1.86 -1.15
N CYS A 379 -0.49 3.01 -0.54
CA CYS A 379 0.51 3.92 0.01
C CYS A 379 1.39 3.25 1.05
N ARG A 380 0.76 2.52 1.99
CA ARG A 380 1.48 1.70 2.97
C ARG A 380 2.40 0.65 2.31
N ARG A 381 1.89 -0.10 1.32
CA ARG A 381 2.70 -1.10 0.59
C ARG A 381 3.87 -0.45 -0.15
N ALA A 382 3.63 0.70 -0.79
CA ALA A 382 4.64 1.46 -1.52
C ALA A 382 5.74 1.97 -0.58
N LEU A 383 5.37 2.52 0.59
CA LEU A 383 6.31 2.97 1.61
C LEU A 383 7.13 1.81 2.18
N TYR A 384 6.50 0.68 2.49
CA TYR A 384 7.18 -0.53 2.97
C TYR A 384 8.19 -1.07 1.95
N GLN A 385 7.79 -1.18 0.67
CA GLN A 385 8.70 -1.60 -0.40
C GLN A 385 9.87 -0.60 -0.59
N GLY A 386 9.60 0.70 -0.47
CA GLY A 386 10.64 1.74 -0.49
C GLY A 386 11.63 1.59 0.66
N MET A 387 11.14 1.34 1.87
CA MET A 387 11.97 1.05 3.05
C MET A 387 12.84 -0.20 2.83
N ASP A 388 12.27 -1.31 2.36
CA ASP A 388 13.03 -2.53 2.07
C ASP A 388 14.14 -2.28 1.05
N ARG A 389 13.89 -1.50 -0.01
CA ARG A 389 14.92 -1.12 -0.98
C ARG A 389 16.04 -0.30 -0.34
N CYS A 390 15.70 0.62 0.57
CA CYS A 390 16.70 1.39 1.30
C CYS A 390 17.53 0.53 2.26
N LEU A 391 16.93 -0.48 2.90
CA LEU A 391 17.60 -1.35 3.88
C LEU A 391 18.46 -2.44 3.24
N TYR A 392 17.99 -3.03 2.14
CA TYR A 392 18.64 -4.18 1.47
C TYR A 392 19.37 -3.80 0.17
N GLY A 393 19.30 -2.53 -0.24
CA GLY A 393 20.05 -1.99 -1.38
C GLY A 393 21.55 -1.83 -1.10
N THR A 394 22.33 -1.65 -2.16
CA THR A 394 23.79 -1.44 -2.09
C THR A 394 24.20 -0.01 -1.70
N GLY A 395 23.23 0.88 -1.49
CA GLY A 395 23.44 2.24 -0.99
C GLY A 395 23.47 2.32 0.54
N ARG A 396 24.16 3.31 1.11
CA ARG A 396 24.17 3.57 2.56
C ARG A 396 22.74 3.80 3.08
N GLY A 397 22.30 3.00 4.05
CA GLY A 397 21.07 3.24 4.79
C GLY A 397 21.25 4.35 5.82
N THR A 398 20.44 5.42 5.70
CA THR A 398 20.37 6.57 6.61
C THR A 398 18.93 6.76 7.13
N LEU A 399 18.12 5.70 7.13
CA LEU A 399 16.74 5.77 7.60
C LEU A 399 16.70 5.83 9.15
N PRO A 400 15.95 6.79 9.73
CA PRO A 400 15.74 6.88 11.17
C PRO A 400 15.13 5.59 11.72
N ALA A 401 15.58 5.16 12.91
CA ALA A 401 15.05 3.96 13.56
C ALA A 401 13.55 4.06 13.84
N GLY A 402 13.08 5.23 14.33
CA GLY A 402 11.66 5.47 14.59
C GLY A 402 10.80 5.34 13.33
N LEU A 403 11.27 5.84 12.18
CA LEU A 403 10.56 5.71 10.91
C LEU A 403 10.47 4.24 10.46
N ILE A 404 11.53 3.46 10.62
CA ILE A 404 11.53 2.02 10.31
C ILE A 404 10.52 1.28 11.18
N GLU A 405 10.50 1.56 12.48
CA GLU A 405 9.56 0.95 13.42
C GLU A 405 8.11 1.28 13.06
N GLU A 406 7.85 2.53 12.68
CA GLU A 406 6.53 2.99 12.28
C GLU A 406 6.04 2.31 10.99
N ILE A 407 6.89 2.23 9.97
CA ILE A 407 6.56 1.55 8.70
C ILE A 407 6.30 0.06 8.94
N ARG A 408 7.12 -0.60 9.77
CA ARG A 408 6.94 -2.02 10.09
C ARG A 408 5.68 -2.27 10.91
N SER A 409 5.40 -1.41 11.89
CA SER A 409 4.18 -1.46 12.70
C SER A 409 2.93 -1.36 11.82
N LEU A 410 2.93 -0.41 10.88
CA LEU A 410 1.83 -0.23 9.92
C LEU A 410 1.66 -1.41 8.97
N ALA A 411 2.76 -2.03 8.53
CA ALA A 411 2.77 -3.14 7.57
C ALA A 411 2.48 -4.50 8.20
N GLN A 412 2.39 -4.60 9.53
CA GLN A 412 1.83 -5.79 10.14
C GLN A 412 0.37 -5.94 9.69
N PRO A 413 -0.04 -7.11 9.15
CA PRO A 413 -1.44 -7.34 8.83
C PRO A 413 -2.28 -7.10 10.08
N PRO A 414 -3.51 -6.54 9.96
CA PRO A 414 -4.42 -6.48 11.09
C PRO A 414 -4.53 -7.89 11.65
N VAL A 415 -4.21 -8.00 12.93
CA VAL A 415 -3.86 -9.27 13.54
C VAL A 415 -5.08 -10.20 13.41
N PRO A 416 -4.91 -11.49 13.05
CA PRO A 416 -6.03 -12.40 12.78
C PRO A 416 -7.13 -12.46 13.86
N TRP A 417 -6.80 -12.13 15.11
CA TRP A 417 -7.77 -12.09 16.20
C TRP A 417 -8.72 -10.89 16.14
N ASP A 418 -8.29 -9.74 15.60
CA ASP A 418 -9.10 -8.52 15.46
C ASP A 418 -10.21 -8.77 14.43
N VAL A 419 -9.87 -9.43 13.32
CA VAL A 419 -10.84 -9.86 12.29
C VAL A 419 -11.83 -10.88 12.85
N ARG A 420 -11.36 -11.90 13.58
CA ARG A 420 -12.22 -12.94 14.16
C ARG A 420 -13.11 -12.41 15.29
N LEU A 421 -12.59 -11.48 16.10
CA LEU A 421 -13.37 -10.81 17.14
C LEU A 421 -14.42 -9.89 16.49
N ALA A 422 -14.07 -9.15 15.43
CA ALA A 422 -15.02 -8.38 14.66
C ALA A 422 -16.14 -9.26 14.06
N GLU A 423 -15.80 -10.39 13.43
CA GLU A 423 -16.78 -11.36 12.93
C GLU A 423 -17.75 -11.84 14.02
N TRP A 424 -17.25 -12.10 15.23
CA TRP A 424 -18.08 -12.48 16.36
C TRP A 424 -19.01 -11.33 16.80
N PHE A 425 -18.52 -10.09 16.86
CA PHE A 425 -19.36 -8.92 17.13
C PHE A 425 -20.39 -8.67 16.01
N ASP A 426 -20.08 -8.98 14.76
CA ASP A 426 -20.97 -8.82 13.62
C ASP A 426 -22.14 -9.81 13.65
N GLU A 427 -21.85 -11.06 14.04
CA GLU A 427 -22.84 -12.12 14.22
C GLU A 427 -23.81 -11.81 15.38
N HIS A 428 -23.28 -11.31 16.51
CA HIS A 428 -24.08 -11.10 17.73
C HIS A 428 -24.71 -9.71 17.83
N PHE A 429 -24.11 -8.70 17.21
CA PHE A 429 -24.54 -7.30 17.24
C PHE A 429 -24.63 -6.68 15.85
N PRO A 430 -25.45 -7.25 14.93
CA PRO A 430 -25.66 -6.63 13.62
C PRO A 430 -26.19 -5.20 13.79
N LEU A 431 -25.75 -4.28 12.93
CA LEU A 431 -26.17 -2.89 13.01
C LEU A 431 -27.71 -2.80 12.95
N PRO A 432 -28.34 -1.99 13.82
CA PRO A 432 -29.79 -1.91 13.84
C PRO A 432 -30.32 -1.41 12.49
N GLU A 433 -31.26 -2.15 11.89
CA GLU A 433 -31.88 -1.71 10.64
C GLU A 433 -32.70 -0.44 10.87
N MET A 434 -32.34 0.60 10.11
CA MET A 434 -33.05 1.86 10.11
C MET A 434 -34.41 1.69 9.42
N ARG A 435 -35.50 1.77 10.20
CA ARG A 435 -36.85 1.53 9.67
C ARG A 435 -37.39 2.79 8.98
N ARG A 436 -38.12 2.58 7.89
CA ARG A 436 -38.87 3.65 7.20
C ARG A 436 -40.24 3.79 7.86
N SER A 437 -40.57 4.99 8.31
CA SER A 437 -41.89 5.30 8.88
C SER A 437 -42.53 6.48 8.17
N TRP A 438 -43.84 6.37 7.96
CA TRP A 438 -44.68 7.42 7.40
C TRP A 438 -45.44 8.21 8.48
N ALA A 439 -45.27 7.85 9.75
CA ALA A 439 -45.99 8.45 10.87
C ALA A 439 -45.59 9.91 11.14
N ARG A 440 -44.46 10.36 10.59
CA ARG A 440 -43.93 11.72 10.76
C ARG A 440 -43.28 12.18 9.45
N PRO A 441 -43.42 13.46 9.05
CA PRO A 441 -42.73 13.99 7.87
C PRO A 441 -41.20 13.84 7.98
N SER A 442 -40.55 13.44 6.90
CA SER A 442 -39.09 13.39 6.83
C SER A 442 -38.48 14.78 6.97
N ARG A 443 -37.30 14.90 7.61
CA ARG A 443 -36.54 16.18 7.65
C ARG A 443 -36.19 16.70 6.25
N ARG A 444 -36.16 15.81 5.25
CA ARG A 444 -35.92 16.12 3.84
C ARG A 444 -37.20 16.43 3.05
N GLN A 445 -38.37 16.47 3.71
CA GLN A 445 -39.66 16.72 3.06
C GLN A 445 -39.71 18.09 2.37
N SER A 446 -38.99 19.09 2.88
CA SER A 446 -38.94 20.44 2.31
C SER A 446 -38.35 20.48 0.88
N ALA A 447 -37.48 19.53 0.53
CA ALA A 447 -36.87 19.48 -0.81
C ALA A 447 -37.84 18.98 -1.89
N THR A 448 -38.89 18.25 -1.50
CA THR A 448 -39.94 17.78 -2.41
C THR A 448 -41.30 17.80 -1.68
N PRO A 449 -41.93 18.99 -1.53
CA PRO A 449 -43.13 19.16 -0.72
C PRO A 449 -44.29 18.27 -1.16
N ASP A 450 -44.43 18.07 -2.48
CA ASP A 450 -45.56 17.38 -3.10
C ASP A 450 -45.42 15.85 -3.13
N ILE A 451 -44.25 15.31 -2.76
CA ILE A 451 -43.99 13.86 -2.76
C ILE A 451 -43.76 13.43 -1.31
N PRO A 452 -44.68 12.66 -0.70
CA PRO A 452 -44.46 12.12 0.63
C PRO A 452 -43.16 11.30 0.67
N ARG A 453 -42.28 11.59 1.63
CA ARG A 453 -41.08 10.79 1.89
C ARG A 453 -41.14 10.07 3.23
N PRO A 454 -40.68 8.81 3.31
CA PRO A 454 -40.58 8.12 4.59
C PRO A 454 -39.49 8.79 5.45
N ALA A 455 -39.77 8.97 6.73
CA ALA A 455 -38.78 9.34 7.72
C ALA A 455 -38.01 8.08 8.15
N THR A 456 -36.68 8.21 8.22
CA THR A 456 -35.84 7.17 8.80
C THR A 456 -35.94 7.27 10.32
N ILE A 457 -36.48 6.24 10.97
CA ILE A 457 -36.58 6.16 12.42
C ILE A 457 -35.59 5.13 12.95
N LYS A 458 -34.97 5.47 14.10
CA LYS A 458 -34.17 4.51 14.85
C LYS A 458 -35.07 3.38 15.37
N PRO A 459 -34.52 2.18 15.59
CA PRO A 459 -35.26 1.11 16.25
C PRO A 459 -35.80 1.56 17.62
N PRO A 460 -36.85 0.89 18.13
CA PRO A 460 -37.41 1.15 19.45
C PRO A 460 -36.33 1.17 20.54
N GLU A 461 -36.56 1.96 21.59
CA GLU A 461 -35.64 2.06 22.73
C GLU A 461 -35.39 0.71 23.39
N GLU A 462 -36.42 -0.14 23.48
CA GLU A 462 -36.32 -1.52 24.00
C GLU A 462 -35.33 -2.39 23.21
N GLU A 463 -35.38 -2.35 21.87
CA GLU A 463 -34.42 -3.10 21.02
C GLU A 463 -33.00 -2.57 21.23
N ARG A 464 -32.83 -1.26 21.36
CA ARG A 464 -31.51 -0.65 21.58
C ARG A 464 -30.96 -1.00 22.95
N SER A 465 -31.77 -0.92 24.00
CA SER A 465 -31.39 -1.26 25.38
C SER A 465 -31.14 -2.76 25.59
N SER A 466 -31.64 -3.62 24.70
CA SER A 466 -31.40 -5.08 24.75
C SER A 466 -30.03 -5.50 24.20
N ARG A 467 -29.30 -4.60 23.52
CA ARG A 467 -27.98 -4.87 22.93
C ARG A 467 -26.90 -4.87 24.01
N VAL A 468 -26.83 -5.94 24.79
CA VAL A 468 -25.90 -6.08 25.92
C VAL A 468 -25.18 -7.44 25.90
N PHE A 469 -23.97 -7.50 26.46
CA PHE A 469 -23.22 -8.74 26.65
C PHE A 469 -22.45 -8.76 27.96
N GLY A 470 -22.01 -9.94 28.38
CA GLY A 470 -21.22 -10.13 29.59
C GLY A 470 -19.72 -10.15 29.29
N VAL A 471 -18.92 -9.53 30.14
CA VAL A 471 -17.45 -9.66 30.12
C VAL A 471 -16.99 -10.25 31.44
N ILE A 472 -16.22 -11.33 31.37
CA ILE A 472 -15.48 -11.89 32.50
C ILE A 472 -14.01 -11.58 32.26
N LEU A 473 -13.46 -10.67 33.06
CA LEU A 473 -12.07 -10.26 33.00
C LEU A 473 -11.28 -10.94 34.12
N ASP A 474 -10.26 -11.71 33.75
CA ASP A 474 -9.21 -12.13 34.66
C ASP A 474 -8.38 -10.92 35.11
N THR A 475 -8.40 -10.63 36.41
CA THR A 475 -7.63 -9.57 37.06
C THR A 475 -6.59 -10.14 38.03
N SER A 476 -6.21 -11.40 37.83
CA SER A 476 -5.18 -12.06 38.64
C SER A 476 -3.80 -11.41 38.49
N GLY A 477 -2.89 -11.79 39.38
CA GLY A 477 -1.53 -11.27 39.36
C GLY A 477 -0.73 -11.60 38.08
N SER A 478 -1.10 -12.67 37.36
CA SER A 478 -0.40 -13.14 36.16
C SER A 478 -0.75 -12.39 34.89
N MET A 479 -1.86 -11.64 34.89
CA MET A 479 -2.25 -10.78 33.78
C MET A 479 -1.36 -9.54 33.68
N ASP A 480 -0.77 -9.33 32.50
CA ASP A 480 0.00 -8.14 32.18
C ASP A 480 -0.90 -6.91 32.02
N PRO A 481 -0.66 -5.78 32.73
CA PRO A 481 -1.45 -4.56 32.60
C PRO A 481 -1.54 -3.99 31.18
N HIS A 482 -0.49 -4.13 30.37
CA HIS A 482 -0.51 -3.64 29.00
C HIS A 482 -1.44 -4.49 28.11
N LEU A 483 -1.39 -5.82 28.27
CA LEU A 483 -2.32 -6.76 27.64
C LEU A 483 -3.78 -6.50 28.03
N LEU A 484 -4.04 -6.23 29.31
CA LEU A 484 -5.36 -5.87 29.82
C LEU A 484 -5.88 -4.59 29.14
N GLY A 485 -5.05 -3.56 29.02
CA GLY A 485 -5.38 -2.32 28.34
C GLY A 485 -5.73 -2.54 26.86
N LYS A 486 -4.95 -3.36 26.15
CA LYS A 486 -5.23 -3.73 24.75
C LYS A 486 -6.58 -4.43 24.62
N ALA A 487 -6.87 -5.42 25.47
CA ALA A 487 -8.12 -6.16 25.44
C ALA A 487 -9.34 -5.25 25.69
N LEU A 488 -9.26 -4.39 26.71
CA LEU A 488 -10.33 -3.43 27.04
C LEU A 488 -10.54 -2.41 25.92
N GLY A 489 -9.47 -1.89 25.34
CA GLY A 489 -9.53 -0.95 24.21
C GLY A 489 -10.18 -1.56 22.97
N ALA A 490 -9.86 -2.81 22.65
CA ALA A 490 -10.48 -3.53 21.53
C ALA A 490 -11.99 -3.73 21.77
N ILE A 491 -12.36 -4.19 22.96
CA ILE A 491 -13.77 -4.42 23.32
C ILE A 491 -14.56 -3.12 23.26
N ALA A 492 -14.03 -2.04 23.83
CA ALA A 492 -14.66 -0.73 23.78
C ALA A 492 -14.86 -0.26 22.32
N SER A 493 -13.83 -0.37 21.49
CA SER A 493 -13.87 0.05 20.09
C SER A 493 -14.94 -0.72 19.29
N TYR A 494 -14.98 -2.05 19.42
CA TYR A 494 -15.98 -2.86 18.73
C TYR A 494 -17.40 -2.64 19.25
N SER A 495 -17.54 -2.48 20.58
CA SER A 495 -18.83 -2.20 21.20
C SER A 495 -19.41 -0.86 20.74
N LEU A 496 -18.56 0.17 20.60
CA LEU A 496 -18.94 1.48 20.07
C LEU A 496 -19.33 1.40 18.60
N ALA A 497 -18.52 0.73 17.77
CA ALA A 497 -18.77 0.58 16.34
C ALA A 497 -20.08 -0.17 16.03
N ARG A 498 -20.47 -1.10 16.91
CA ARG A 498 -21.70 -1.90 16.77
C ARG A 498 -22.86 -1.39 17.62
N GLU A 499 -22.81 -0.15 18.12
CA GLU A 499 -23.88 0.45 18.94
C GLU A 499 -24.37 -0.49 20.07
N VAL A 500 -23.44 -1.15 20.78
CA VAL A 500 -23.76 -1.91 21.98
C VAL A 500 -24.17 -0.93 23.08
N PHE A 501 -25.26 -1.24 23.79
CA PHE A 501 -25.79 -0.34 24.81
C PHE A 501 -24.95 -0.37 26.09
N ALA A 502 -24.71 -1.55 26.65
CA ALA A 502 -23.95 -1.69 27.89
C ALA A 502 -23.33 -3.09 28.01
N VAL A 503 -22.27 -3.18 28.81
CA VAL A 503 -21.56 -4.42 29.10
C VAL A 503 -21.73 -4.76 30.57
N ARG A 504 -22.13 -6.00 30.89
CA ARG A 504 -22.14 -6.47 32.28
C ARG A 504 -20.73 -6.95 32.63
N PHE A 505 -20.04 -6.21 33.47
CA PHE A 505 -18.61 -6.39 33.67
C PHE A 505 -18.30 -7.11 34.98
N ILE A 506 -17.61 -8.24 34.92
CA ILE A 506 -17.21 -9.04 36.09
C ILE A 506 -15.70 -9.21 36.09
N CYS A 507 -15.06 -8.80 37.19
CA CYS A 507 -13.63 -9.06 37.42
C CYS A 507 -13.47 -10.34 38.24
N CYS A 508 -12.51 -11.18 37.87
CA CYS A 508 -12.20 -12.42 38.57
C CYS A 508 -10.73 -12.48 38.96
N ASP A 509 -10.47 -12.72 40.24
CA ASP A 509 -9.17 -13.16 40.75
C ASP A 509 -9.35 -14.43 41.59
N ALA A 510 -8.95 -14.45 42.86
CA ALA A 510 -9.35 -15.48 43.81
C ALA A 510 -10.84 -15.41 44.17
N LYS A 511 -11.54 -14.31 43.80
CA LYS A 511 -12.98 -14.11 43.93
C LYS A 511 -13.54 -13.38 42.71
N ALA A 512 -14.86 -13.48 42.51
CA ALA A 512 -15.57 -12.72 41.49
C ALA A 512 -16.16 -11.41 42.07
N TYR A 513 -16.02 -10.32 41.33
CA TYR A 513 -16.56 -9.00 41.65
C TYR A 513 -17.40 -8.49 40.48
N ASP A 514 -18.68 -8.24 40.74
CA ASP A 514 -19.58 -7.62 39.77
C ASP A 514 -19.40 -6.10 39.80
N ARG A 515 -18.99 -5.53 38.67
CA ARG A 515 -18.85 -4.06 38.48
C ARG A 515 -20.14 -3.45 37.94
N GLY A 516 -21.16 -4.25 37.70
CA GLY A 516 -22.45 -3.81 37.18
C GLY A 516 -22.41 -3.53 35.68
N TRP A 517 -23.33 -2.67 35.24
CA TRP A 517 -23.43 -2.22 33.86
C TRP A 517 -22.44 -1.10 33.60
N VAL A 518 -21.56 -1.31 32.64
CA VAL A 518 -20.54 -0.34 32.20
C VAL A 518 -20.85 0.03 30.76
N MET A 519 -20.88 1.34 30.47
CA MET A 519 -21.05 1.82 29.10
C MET A 519 -19.74 1.64 28.32
N PRO A 520 -19.77 1.31 27.02
CA PRO A 520 -18.55 1.11 26.23
C PRO A 520 -17.54 2.25 26.31
N GLU A 521 -18.00 3.50 26.39
CA GLU A 521 -17.16 4.69 26.53
C GLU A 521 -16.37 4.68 27.84
N GLN A 522 -16.96 4.16 28.91
CA GLN A 522 -16.34 4.09 30.25
C GLN A 522 -15.27 3.01 30.37
N LEU A 523 -15.23 2.05 29.44
CA LEU A 523 -14.16 1.05 29.38
C LEU A 523 -12.81 1.65 28.95
N LEU A 524 -12.83 2.84 28.32
CA LEU A 524 -11.64 3.58 27.90
C LEU A 524 -11.10 4.52 29.00
N ASP A 525 -11.88 4.78 30.04
CA ASP A 525 -11.44 5.57 31.19
C ASP A 525 -10.51 4.76 32.11
N ASN A 526 -9.77 5.44 33.00
CA ASN A 526 -8.83 4.82 33.95
C ASN A 526 -9.49 3.68 34.76
N PHE A 527 -9.29 2.44 34.30
CA PHE A 527 -9.80 1.24 34.96
C PHE A 527 -8.93 0.91 36.18
N THR A 528 -9.46 1.15 37.38
CA THR A 528 -8.80 0.73 38.62
C THR A 528 -8.93 -0.78 38.80
N LEU A 529 -7.84 -1.50 38.56
CA LEU A 529 -7.75 -2.94 38.82
C LEU A 529 -7.92 -3.20 40.33
N GLN A 530 -8.92 -4.00 40.68
CA GLN A 530 -9.20 -4.41 42.06
C GLN A 530 -8.84 -5.88 42.21
N GLY A 531 -7.93 -6.18 43.14
CA GLY A 531 -7.36 -7.53 43.29
C GLY A 531 -6.12 -7.74 42.42
N ARG A 532 -5.35 -8.80 42.73
CA ARG A 532 -4.20 -9.37 41.98
C ARG A 532 -3.84 -10.76 42.54
N GLY A 533 -4.84 -11.49 43.05
CA GLY A 533 -4.66 -12.79 43.69
C GLY A 533 -4.39 -13.91 42.68
N GLY A 534 -4.68 -15.16 43.09
CA GLY A 534 -4.77 -16.28 42.14
C GLY A 534 -5.95 -16.11 41.16
N THR A 535 -6.22 -17.13 40.35
CA THR A 535 -7.23 -17.07 39.28
C THR A 535 -8.24 -18.20 39.42
N ILE A 536 -9.51 -17.88 39.64
CA ILE A 536 -10.63 -18.81 39.58
C ILE A 536 -11.78 -18.13 38.81
N LEU A 537 -12.12 -18.64 37.62
CA LEU A 537 -13.06 -17.99 36.69
C LEU A 537 -14.50 -18.48 36.89
N GLN A 538 -14.68 -19.72 37.37
CA GLN A 538 -15.98 -20.36 37.58
C GLN A 538 -16.94 -19.51 38.45
N PRO A 539 -16.50 -18.87 39.56
CA PRO A 539 -17.36 -17.98 40.34
C PRO A 539 -17.91 -16.79 39.54
N GLY A 540 -17.14 -16.26 38.58
CA GLY A 540 -17.61 -15.18 37.70
C GLY A 540 -18.70 -15.64 36.73
N VAL A 541 -18.53 -16.84 36.19
CA VAL A 541 -19.53 -17.47 35.31
C VAL A 541 -20.82 -17.76 36.09
N GLU A 542 -20.71 -18.29 37.31
CA GLU A 542 -21.85 -18.54 38.18
C GLU A 542 -22.58 -17.25 38.56
N LEU A 543 -21.85 -16.16 38.77
CA LEU A 543 -22.43 -14.85 39.05
C LEU A 543 -23.27 -14.34 37.87
N LEU A 544 -22.77 -14.45 36.61
CA LEU A 544 -23.58 -14.13 35.42
C LEU A 544 -24.83 -15.03 35.32
N ASN A 545 -24.68 -16.34 35.56
CA ASN A 545 -25.82 -17.26 35.54
C ASN A 545 -26.88 -16.88 36.57
N GLN A 546 -26.48 -16.48 37.77
CA GLN A 546 -27.40 -16.00 38.81
C GLN A 546 -28.09 -14.71 38.41
N LEU A 547 -27.37 -13.76 37.81
CA LEU A 547 -27.96 -12.52 37.28
C LEU A 547 -28.98 -12.81 36.17
N ALA A 548 -28.69 -13.78 35.31
CA ALA A 548 -29.61 -14.20 34.26
C ALA A 548 -30.89 -14.88 34.78
N LEU A 549 -30.78 -15.62 35.90
CA LEU A 549 -31.95 -16.19 36.57
C LEU A 549 -32.83 -15.11 37.22
N LYS A 550 -32.22 -14.05 37.76
CA LYS A 550 -32.91 -12.90 38.37
C LYS A 550 -33.53 -11.92 37.35
N GLY A 551 -33.14 -12.02 36.08
CA GLY A 551 -33.60 -11.11 35.02
C GLY A 551 -32.72 -9.86 34.86
N ASP A 552 -31.59 -9.78 35.57
CA ASP A 552 -30.63 -8.67 35.49
C ASP A 552 -29.62 -8.83 34.35
N PHE A 553 -29.62 -9.98 33.66
CA PHE A 553 -28.82 -10.26 32.46
C PHE A 553 -29.63 -11.16 31.49
N PRO A 554 -29.48 -11.05 30.16
CA PRO A 554 -30.20 -11.92 29.22
C PRO A 554 -29.77 -13.39 29.36
N ARG A 555 -30.73 -14.33 29.39
CA ARG A 555 -30.43 -15.78 29.53
C ARG A 555 -29.58 -16.36 28.40
N ASN A 556 -29.73 -15.80 27.19
CA ASN A 556 -28.95 -16.16 26.01
C ASN A 556 -27.98 -15.02 25.63
N GLY A 557 -27.62 -14.16 26.58
CA GLY A 557 -26.67 -13.08 26.33
C GLY A 557 -25.28 -13.66 26.05
N PRO A 558 -24.57 -13.18 25.02
CA PRO A 558 -23.22 -13.65 24.74
C PRO A 558 -22.25 -13.20 25.84
N VAL A 559 -21.19 -13.98 26.04
CA VAL A 559 -20.17 -13.72 27.08
C VAL A 559 -18.76 -13.76 26.49
N LEU A 560 -17.97 -12.74 26.75
CA LEU A 560 -16.55 -12.70 26.39
C LEU A 560 -15.68 -12.90 27.64
N ILE A 561 -14.84 -13.93 27.63
CA ILE A 561 -13.97 -14.30 28.75
C ILE A 561 -12.52 -13.99 28.38
N ILE A 562 -11.85 -13.21 29.20
CA ILE A 562 -10.49 -12.69 28.94
C ILE A 562 -9.57 -13.21 30.03
N THR A 563 -8.52 -13.94 29.66
CA THR A 563 -7.56 -14.55 30.60
C THR A 563 -6.21 -14.82 29.92
N ASP A 564 -5.14 -15.01 30.69
CA ASP A 564 -3.83 -15.46 30.21
C ASP A 564 -3.70 -16.99 30.12
N GLY A 565 -4.79 -17.71 30.43
CA GLY A 565 -4.85 -19.17 30.46
C GLY A 565 -4.32 -19.78 31.75
N TYR A 566 -3.89 -18.99 32.73
CA TYR A 566 -3.47 -19.47 34.04
C TYR A 566 -4.67 -19.58 34.98
N CYS A 567 -5.59 -20.49 34.69
CA CYS A 567 -6.83 -20.69 35.44
C CYS A 567 -7.02 -22.17 35.85
N GLU A 568 -8.16 -22.48 36.48
CA GLU A 568 -8.51 -23.83 36.92
C GLU A 568 -8.67 -24.84 35.76
N ASP A 569 -8.45 -26.13 36.05
CA ASP A 569 -8.46 -27.22 35.04
C ASP A 569 -9.82 -27.43 34.35
N LYS A 570 -10.89 -26.75 34.79
CA LYS A 570 -12.22 -26.86 34.20
C LYS A 570 -13.10 -25.66 34.51
N VAL A 571 -13.54 -24.95 33.47
CA VAL A 571 -14.55 -23.89 33.56
C VAL A 571 -15.80 -24.29 32.77
N LEU A 572 -16.96 -24.25 33.42
CA LEU A 572 -18.25 -24.63 32.86
C LEU A 572 -19.10 -23.39 32.57
N VAL A 573 -19.19 -23.04 31.28
CA VAL A 573 -20.00 -21.92 30.78
C VAL A 573 -21.23 -22.46 30.04
N SER A 574 -22.41 -22.13 30.56
CA SER A 574 -23.71 -22.52 29.99
C SER A 574 -24.22 -21.58 28.89
N MET A 575 -23.77 -20.32 28.92
CA MET A 575 -24.11 -19.30 27.93
C MET A 575 -23.25 -19.44 26.67
N GLU A 576 -23.68 -18.82 25.57
CA GLU A 576 -22.84 -18.64 24.39
C GLU A 576 -21.65 -17.74 24.74
N HIS A 577 -20.44 -18.16 24.37
CA HIS A 577 -19.25 -17.47 24.81
C HIS A 577 -18.06 -17.61 23.85
N ALA A 578 -17.13 -16.69 24.02
CA ALA A 578 -15.82 -16.71 23.38
C ALA A 578 -14.70 -16.41 24.39
N TRP A 579 -13.51 -16.89 24.07
CA TRP A 579 -12.29 -16.74 24.88
C TRP A 579 -11.32 -15.79 24.19
N LEU A 580 -10.72 -14.88 24.94
CA LEU A 580 -9.65 -13.99 24.49
C LEU A 580 -8.40 -14.26 25.34
N LEU A 581 -7.34 -14.76 24.70
CA LEU A 581 -6.08 -15.16 25.31
C LEU A 581 -4.90 -14.43 24.69
N PRO A 582 -3.79 -14.16 25.39
CA PRO A 582 -2.55 -13.72 24.77
C PRO A 582 -1.95 -14.78 23.83
N GLN A 583 -1.24 -14.33 22.80
CA GLN A 583 -0.58 -15.18 21.81
C GLN A 583 0.43 -16.12 22.49
N GLY A 584 0.39 -17.40 22.12
CA GLY A 584 1.26 -18.44 22.68
C GLY A 584 0.79 -19.00 24.03
N ARG A 585 -0.32 -18.51 24.58
CA ARG A 585 -0.99 -19.13 25.74
C ARG A 585 -2.14 -20.03 25.28
N SER A 586 -2.48 -20.97 26.14
CA SER A 586 -3.54 -21.96 25.92
C SER A 586 -4.24 -22.24 27.24
N LEU A 587 -5.54 -22.58 27.17
CA LEU A 587 -6.30 -22.97 28.34
C LEU A 587 -5.89 -24.39 28.80
N PRO A 588 -5.95 -24.69 30.11
CA PRO A 588 -5.60 -26.01 30.66
C PRO A 588 -6.62 -27.10 30.31
N PHE A 589 -7.73 -26.72 29.67
CA PHE A 589 -8.79 -27.59 29.18
C PHE A 589 -9.13 -27.28 27.72
N VAL A 590 -9.86 -28.19 27.06
CA VAL A 590 -10.39 -27.95 25.72
C VAL A 590 -11.53 -26.93 25.81
N PRO A 591 -11.38 -25.72 25.24
CA PRO A 591 -12.40 -24.70 25.34
C PRO A 591 -13.64 -25.07 24.53
N ARG A 592 -14.80 -24.70 25.06
CA ARG A 592 -16.05 -24.61 24.30
C ARG A 592 -16.19 -23.16 23.80
N GLY A 593 -16.74 -22.97 22.60
CA GLY A 593 -16.87 -21.63 22.01
C GLY A 593 -15.64 -21.18 21.21
N ALA A 594 -15.71 -19.96 20.65
CA ALA A 594 -14.63 -19.40 19.84
C ALA A 594 -13.44 -19.00 20.72
N VAL A 595 -12.22 -19.10 20.19
CA VAL A 595 -10.99 -18.74 20.89
C VAL A 595 -10.19 -17.76 20.02
N PHE A 596 -9.86 -16.61 20.61
CA PHE A 596 -9.16 -15.50 19.97
C PHE A 596 -7.82 -15.26 20.69
N THR A 597 -6.77 -14.96 19.93
CA THR A 597 -5.41 -14.81 20.46
C THR A 597 -4.84 -13.40 20.26
N LEU A 598 -4.77 -12.60 21.32
CA LEU A 598 -4.29 -11.23 21.38
C LEU A 598 -2.75 -11.14 21.27
N SER A 599 -2.26 -10.33 20.34
CA SER A 599 -0.82 -10.11 20.05
C SER A 599 -0.21 -8.88 20.71
#